data_AF-A0A0N5CNA9-F1
#
_entry.id   AF-A0A0N5CNA9-F1
#
_cell.length_a   1.000
_cell.length_b   1.000
_cell.length_c   1.000
_cell.angle_alpha   90.00
_cell.angle_beta   90.00
_cell.angle_gamma   90.00
#
_symmetry.space_group_name_H-M   'P 1'
#
loop_
_entity.id
_entity.type
_entity.pdbx_description
1 polymer ?
#
loop_
_entity_poly.entity_id
_entity_poly.type
_entity_poly.pdbx_seq_one_letter_code
_entity_poly.pdbx_strand_id
1 'polypeptide(L)'
;MKTGFLRIGRYTLSNRDGYFQVIGKRYANTDQLFLNITHHCVPVTKRKKYRYCFTTTKHKIHGDTKNVRYEIEEIALEHQIYQESVHCRDWPYEYPQFVKDYIKRESEMKTDSDEL
;
A
#
# COMPACT_ATOMS: atom_id res chain seq x y z
N MET A 1 2.55 33.93 -3.93
CA MET A 1 3.23 33.24 -2.80
C MET A 1 3.14 31.73 -3.02
N LYS A 2 4.25 31.01 -3.11
CA LYS A 2 4.25 29.53 -3.14
C LYS A 2 4.21 29.04 -1.70
N THR A 3 3.10 28.46 -1.26
CA THR A 3 2.98 27.76 0.03
C THR A 3 3.73 26.44 -0.06
N GLY A 4 4.90 26.35 0.57
CA GLY A 4 5.67 25.12 0.68
C GLY A 4 5.11 24.24 1.81
N PHE A 5 4.52 23.10 1.48
CA PHE A 5 4.12 22.11 2.47
C PHE A 5 5.36 21.35 2.95
N LEU A 6 5.76 21.52 4.22
CA LEU A 6 6.80 20.70 4.83
C LEU A 6 6.26 19.27 5.05
N ARG A 7 6.56 18.36 4.13
CA ARG A 7 6.33 16.91 4.30
C ARG A 7 7.48 16.32 5.12
N ILE A 8 7.25 16.05 6.41
CA ILE A 8 8.13 15.17 7.19
C ILE A 8 7.65 13.73 6.94
N GLY A 9 8.24 13.05 5.95
CA GLY A 9 7.91 11.66 5.64
C GLY A 9 8.69 10.70 6.52
N ARG A 10 8.20 10.43 7.74
CA ARG A 10 8.61 9.20 8.46
C ARG A 10 7.68 8.08 8.01
N TYR A 11 8.26 6.96 7.57
CA TYR A 11 7.51 5.74 7.30
C TYR A 11 7.67 4.79 8.48
N THR A 12 6.61 4.03 8.75
CA THR A 12 6.60 2.97 9.76
C THR A 12 5.97 1.74 9.12
N LEU A 13 6.58 0.59 9.36
CA LEU A 13 6.03 -0.69 8.95
C LEU A 13 5.14 -1.23 10.06
N SER A 14 4.02 -1.84 9.68
CA SER A 14 3.25 -2.65 10.60
C SER A 14 4.03 -3.88 11.02
N ASN A 15 3.81 -4.33 12.24
CA ASN A 15 4.29 -5.63 12.68
C ASN A 15 3.46 -6.76 12.02
N ARG A 16 3.74 -8.01 12.43
CA ARG A 16 3.03 -9.20 11.94
C ARG A 16 1.51 -9.15 12.16
N ASP A 17 1.07 -8.49 13.22
CA ASP A 17 -0.34 -8.39 13.61
C ASP A 17 -1.02 -7.15 13.02
N GLY A 18 -0.33 -6.42 12.14
CA GLY A 18 -0.86 -5.20 11.52
C GLY A 18 -0.76 -3.95 12.40
N TYR A 19 -0.24 -4.06 13.63
CA TYR A 19 -0.07 -2.93 14.54
C TYR A 19 1.12 -2.04 14.12
N PHE A 20 0.93 -0.72 14.19
CA PHE A 20 1.98 0.27 13.97
C PHE A 20 1.75 1.51 14.83
N GLN A 21 2.84 2.27 15.06
CA GLN A 21 2.79 3.56 15.76
C GLN A 21 3.57 4.61 14.96
N VAL A 22 2.93 5.75 14.67
CA VAL A 22 3.58 6.88 14.00
C VAL A 22 3.80 8.01 15.00
N ILE A 23 5.06 8.43 15.16
CA ILE A 23 5.44 9.55 16.02
C ILE A 23 6.04 10.65 15.16
N GLY A 24 5.42 11.84 15.21
CA GLY A 24 5.83 13.00 14.43
C GLY A 24 5.60 14.31 15.18
N LYS A 25 6.21 15.39 14.68
CA LYS A 25 6.00 16.74 15.18
C LYS A 25 5.05 17.48 14.24
N ARG A 26 4.03 18.09 14.82
CA ARG A 26 3.02 18.87 14.11
C ARG A 26 3.22 20.35 14.41
N TYR A 27 3.23 21.18 13.36
CA TYR A 27 3.43 22.63 13.49
C TYR A 27 2.12 23.42 13.38
N ALA A 28 1.13 22.94 12.62
CA ALA A 28 -0.19 23.56 12.49
C ALA A 28 -1.27 22.66 13.12
N ASN A 29 -1.78 23.02 14.30
CA ASN A 29 -2.70 22.22 15.11
C ASN A 29 -4.18 22.29 14.68
N THR A 30 -4.52 23.10 13.69
CA THR A 30 -5.90 23.21 13.16
C THR A 30 -6.17 22.31 11.97
N ASP A 31 -5.13 21.95 11.21
CA ASP A 31 -5.28 21.23 9.95
C ASP A 31 -5.84 19.80 10.12
N GLN A 32 -6.51 19.30 9.09
CA GLN A 32 -6.96 17.92 9.09
C GLN A 32 -5.76 16.98 8.98
N LEU A 33 -5.68 15.98 9.87
CA LEU A 33 -4.68 14.93 9.79
C LEU A 33 -5.13 13.78 8.89
N PHE A 34 -4.17 13.27 8.12
CA PHE A 34 -4.35 12.13 7.25
C PHE A 34 -3.18 11.18 7.41
N LEU A 35 -3.48 9.89 7.37
CA LEU A 35 -2.52 8.82 7.29
C LEU A 35 -2.51 8.28 5.85
N ASN A 36 -1.34 8.33 5.21
CA ASN A 36 -1.14 7.67 3.92
C ASN A 36 -0.58 6.28 4.16
N ILE A 37 -1.32 5.24 3.77
CA ILE A 37 -0.96 3.84 3.98
C ILE A 37 -0.71 3.21 2.63
N THR A 38 0.51 2.77 2.36
CA THR A 38 0.83 1.95 1.19
C THR A 38 0.74 0.47 1.58
N HIS A 39 -0.04 -0.31 0.85
CA HIS A 39 -0.34 -1.70 1.22
C HIS A 39 -0.54 -2.64 0.01
N HIS A 40 -0.52 -3.94 0.30
CA HIS A 40 -0.68 -5.03 -0.67
C HIS A 40 -2.08 -5.65 -0.72
N CYS A 41 -3.01 -5.17 0.10
CA CYS A 41 -4.43 -5.57 0.08
C CYS A 41 -5.14 -5.06 -1.18
N VAL A 42 -4.71 -5.56 -2.34
CA VAL A 42 -5.21 -5.20 -3.67
C VAL A 42 -6.23 -6.27 -4.12
N PRO A 43 -7.39 -5.89 -4.70
CA PRO A 43 -8.35 -6.85 -5.26
C PRO A 43 -7.72 -7.73 -6.35
N VAL A 44 -8.04 -9.02 -6.37
CA VAL A 44 -7.47 -10.01 -7.31
C VAL A 44 -7.61 -9.55 -8.77
N THR A 45 -8.74 -8.94 -9.12
CA THR A 45 -9.04 -8.42 -10.47
C THR A 45 -8.08 -7.34 -10.95
N LYS A 46 -7.42 -6.61 -10.04
CA LYS A 46 -6.44 -5.56 -10.35
C LYS A 46 -4.99 -6.02 -10.22
N ARG A 47 -4.75 -7.26 -9.75
CA ARG A 47 -3.39 -7.80 -9.60
C ARG A 47 -2.86 -8.32 -10.93
N LYS A 48 -1.62 -7.98 -11.24
CA LYS A 48 -0.85 -8.68 -12.29
C LYS A 48 -0.15 -9.88 -11.67
N LYS A 49 -0.33 -11.06 -12.26
CA LYS A 49 0.34 -12.30 -11.80
C LYS A 49 1.86 -12.09 -11.73
N TYR A 50 2.47 -12.66 -10.68
CA TYR A 50 3.90 -12.60 -10.37
C TYR A 50 4.50 -11.20 -10.23
N ARG A 51 3.69 -10.15 -10.12
CA ARG A 51 4.20 -8.79 -9.91
C ARG A 51 3.94 -8.32 -8.49
N TYR A 52 4.83 -7.47 -8.01
CA TYR A 52 4.67 -6.74 -6.77
C TYR A 52 3.62 -5.64 -6.98
N CYS A 53 2.37 -5.93 -6.63
CA CYS A 53 1.25 -4.99 -6.74
C CYS A 53 0.93 -4.34 -5.39
N PHE A 54 0.83 -3.02 -5.37
CA PHE A 54 0.47 -2.23 -4.20
C PHE A 54 -0.43 -1.06 -4.57
N THR A 55 -1.10 -0.49 -3.57
CA THR A 55 -1.84 0.77 -3.68
C THR A 55 -1.57 1.62 -2.44
N THR A 56 -1.94 2.89 -2.52
CA THR A 56 -1.92 3.81 -1.40
C THR A 56 -3.35 4.22 -1.07
N THR A 57 -3.69 4.17 0.21
CA THR A 57 -4.96 4.65 0.73
C THR A 57 -4.71 5.83 1.66
N LYS A 58 -5.54 6.87 1.52
CA LYS A 58 -5.54 8.02 2.43
C LYS A 58 -6.63 7.84 3.48
N HIS A 59 -6.24 7.55 4.70
CA HIS A 59 -7.15 7.45 5.84
C HIS A 59 -7.22 8.80 6.57
N LYS A 60 -8.44 9.28 6.83
CA LYS A 60 -8.66 10.51 7.60
C LYS A 60 -8.61 10.18 9.09
N ILE A 61 -7.77 10.87 9.85
CA ILE A 61 -7.75 10.71 11.30
C ILE A 61 -8.89 11.53 11.89
N HIS A 62 -9.83 10.87 12.56
CA HIS A 62 -10.95 11.53 13.23
C HIS A 62 -10.58 11.92 14.67
N GLY A 63 -11.19 13.00 15.18
CA GLY A 63 -10.95 13.53 16.54
C GLY A 63 -10.61 15.02 16.54
N ASP A 64 -10.40 15.57 17.73
CA ASP A 64 -9.96 16.98 17.89
C ASP A 64 -8.57 17.15 17.26
N THR A 65 -8.43 18.13 16.37
CA THR A 65 -7.16 18.43 15.69
C THR A 65 -6.09 18.95 16.64
N LYS A 66 -6.43 19.38 17.84
CA LYS A 66 -5.47 19.80 18.86
C LYS A 66 -4.88 18.65 19.67
N ASN A 67 -5.41 17.44 19.52
CA ASN A 67 -4.91 16.27 20.24
C ASN A 67 -3.46 15.93 19.84
N VAL A 68 -2.69 15.48 20.83
CA VAL A 68 -1.30 15.05 20.65
C VAL A 68 -1.20 13.54 20.41
N ARG A 69 -2.22 12.78 20.81
CA ARG A 69 -2.32 11.33 20.64
C ARG A 69 -3.66 10.99 20.00
N TYR A 70 -3.60 10.13 18.99
CA TYR A 70 -4.76 9.57 18.32
C TYR A 70 -4.65 8.05 18.39
N GLU A 71 -5.67 7.41 18.92
CA GLU A 71 -5.82 5.96 18.86
C GLU A 71 -6.78 5.67 17.72
N ILE A 72 -6.28 4.95 16.73
CA ILE A 72 -7.04 4.60 15.53
C ILE A 72 -7.37 3.12 15.66
N GLU A 73 -8.64 2.80 15.51
CA GLU A 73 -9.14 1.42 15.46
C GLU A 73 -8.65 0.71 14.19
N GLU A 74 -9.05 -0.55 14.03
CA GLU A 74 -8.67 -1.35 12.88
C GLU A 74 -9.10 -0.69 11.55
N ILE A 75 -8.13 -0.55 10.64
CA ILE A 75 -8.37 0.01 9.31
C ILE A 75 -8.48 -1.15 8.32
N ALA A 76 -9.70 -1.49 7.91
CA ALA A 76 -9.94 -2.49 6.87
C ALA A 76 -9.50 -1.94 5.50
N LEU A 77 -8.27 -2.25 5.07
CA LEU A 77 -7.63 -1.70 3.87
C LEU A 77 -8.27 -2.15 2.55
N GLU A 78 -8.94 -3.29 2.54
CA GLU A 78 -9.61 -3.88 1.38
C GLU A 78 -10.92 -3.17 1.01
N HIS A 79 -11.58 -2.55 1.98
CA HIS A 79 -12.89 -1.90 1.83
C HIS A 79 -12.80 -0.38 1.64
N GLN A 80 -11.60 0.16 1.45
CA GLN A 80 -11.39 1.61 1.39
C GLN A 80 -11.79 2.19 0.03
N ILE A 81 -12.70 3.16 0.07
CA ILE A 81 -13.27 3.84 -1.10
C ILE A 81 -12.22 4.73 -1.81
N TYR A 82 -11.24 5.25 -1.06
CA TYR A 82 -10.18 6.15 -1.55
C TYR A 82 -8.84 5.43 -1.75
N GLN A 83 -8.86 4.38 -2.58
CA GLN A 83 -7.63 3.73 -3.06
C GLN A 83 -7.11 4.46 -4.29
N GLU A 84 -5.84 4.88 -4.25
CA GLU A 84 -5.14 5.33 -5.45
C GLU A 84 -5.05 4.18 -6.49
N SER A 85 -4.61 4.51 -7.71
CA SER A 85 -4.38 3.51 -8.75
C SER A 85 -3.45 2.40 -8.26
N VAL A 86 -3.76 1.15 -8.63
CA VAL A 86 -2.89 0.01 -8.33
C VAL A 86 -1.62 0.10 -9.17
N HIS A 87 -0.48 0.03 -8.50
CA HIS A 87 0.83 -0.02 -9.14
C HIS A 87 1.38 -1.44 -9.03
N CYS A 88 1.71 -2.05 -10.18
CA CYS A 88 2.36 -3.36 -10.23
C CYS A 88 3.75 -3.22 -10.86
N ARG A 89 4.78 -3.58 -10.09
CA ARG A 89 6.18 -3.58 -10.52
C ARG A 89 6.72 -5.00 -10.55
N ASP A 90 7.77 -5.22 -11.32
CA ASP A 90 8.48 -6.49 -11.25
C ASP A 90 9.08 -6.65 -9.85
N TRP A 91 9.10 -7.90 -9.37
CA TRP A 91 9.68 -8.19 -8.07
C TRP A 91 11.16 -7.79 -8.09
N PRO A 92 11.62 -6.91 -7.19
CA PRO A 92 12.97 -6.38 -7.24
C PRO A 92 14.05 -7.39 -6.82
N TYR A 93 13.63 -8.54 -6.28
CA TYR A 93 14.51 -9.63 -5.87
C TYR A 93 14.38 -10.81 -6.82
N GLU A 94 15.27 -11.78 -6.66
CA GLU A 94 15.16 -13.04 -7.37
C GLU A 94 13.89 -13.78 -6.90
N TYR A 95 13.06 -14.22 -7.85
CA TYR A 95 11.91 -15.04 -7.53
C TYR A 95 12.37 -16.36 -6.90
N PRO A 96 11.66 -16.87 -5.88
CA PRO A 96 11.88 -18.24 -5.42
C PRO A 96 11.77 -19.24 -6.58
N GLN A 97 12.53 -20.33 -6.53
CA GLN A 97 12.60 -21.30 -7.63
C GLN A 97 11.22 -21.83 -8.03
N PHE A 98 10.36 -22.13 -7.05
CA PHE A 98 9.00 -22.60 -7.32
C PHE A 98 8.15 -21.60 -8.14
N VAL A 99 8.37 -20.29 -7.98
CA VAL A 99 7.69 -19.26 -8.76
C VAL A 99 8.22 -19.25 -10.20
N LYS A 100 9.54 -19.37 -10.37
CA LYS A 100 10.17 -19.49 -11.70
C LYS A 100 9.65 -20.71 -12.45
N ASP A 101 9.59 -21.87 -11.79
CA ASP A 101 9.11 -23.12 -12.38
C ASP A 101 7.62 -23.02 -12.76
N TYR A 102 6.84 -22.25 -12.00
CA TYR A 102 5.43 -22.01 -12.32
C TYR A 102 5.28 -21.06 -13.51
N ILE A 103 6.04 -19.96 -13.56
CA ILE A 103 6.06 -19.02 -14.69
C ILE A 103 6.44 -19.76 -15.98
N LYS A 104 7.47 -20.61 -15.93
CA LYS A 104 7.93 -21.42 -17.06
C LYS A 104 6.83 -22.34 -17.59
N ARG A 105 6.15 -23.08 -16.70
CA ARG A 105 5.02 -23.95 -17.08
C ARG A 105 3.85 -23.17 -17.70
N GLU A 106 3.49 -22.02 -17.14
CA GLU A 106 2.42 -21.18 -17.73
C GLU A 106 2.81 -20.61 -19.10
N SER A 107 4.09 -20.30 -19.35
CA SER A 107 4.52 -19.89 -20.70
C SER A 107 4.46 -21.03 -21.70
N GLU A 108 4.89 -22.24 -21.32
CA GLU A 108 4.86 -23.43 -22.18
C GLU A 108 3.41 -23.77 -22.56
N MET A 109 2.48 -23.81 -21.59
CA MET A 109 1.06 -24.07 -21.84
C MET A 109 0.37 -23.05 -22.75
N LYS A 110 0.84 -21.79 -22.81
CA LYS A 110 0.31 -20.79 -23.74
C LYS A 110 0.83 -20.95 -25.16
N THR A 111 2.01 -21.56 -25.30
CA THR A 111 2.63 -21.74 -26.62
C THR A 111 1.93 -22.88 -27.37
N ASP A 112 1.55 -23.93 -26.64
CA ASP A 112 0.80 -25.07 -27.19
C ASP A 112 -0.65 -24.71 -27.60
N SER A 113 -1.26 -23.67 -27.04
CA SER A 113 -2.62 -23.23 -27.40
C SER A 113 -2.68 -22.31 -28.61
N ASP A 114 -1.54 -21.72 -29.02
CA ASP A 114 -1.45 -20.81 -30.17
C ASP A 114 -0.99 -21.56 -31.45
N GLU A 115 -0.67 -22.87 -31.35
CA GLU A 115 -0.30 -23.75 -32.47
C GLU A 115 -1.45 -24.65 -32.98
N LEU A 116 -2.70 -24.38 -32.58
CA LEU A 116 -3.91 -25.11 -33.01
C LEU A 116 -4.93 -24.22 -33.74
#